data_AF-A0A453CK44-F1
#
_entry.id   AF-A0A453CK44-F1
#
_cell.length_a   1.000
_cell.length_b   1.000
_cell.length_c   1.000
_cell.angle_alpha   90.00
_cell.angle_beta   90.00
_cell.angle_gamma   90.00
#
_symmetry.space_group_name_H-M   'P 1'
#
loop_
_entity.id
_entity.type
_entity.pdbx_description
1 polymer ?
#
loop_
_entity_poly.entity_id
_entity_poly.type
_entity_poly.pdbx_seq_one_letter_code
_entity_poly.pdbx_strand_id
1 'polypeptide(L)'
;MTREKRPDLLTKVWPVVEPLIRKPPAAPWPYVQSAVTGSYAPNHLICPISMDIMKDPQVASDGFTYEAEAIMRWFDGGNNRSPMTNLPLTSHDLVPNRALLSSIQEYLDQQKQPGS
;
A
#
# COMPACT_ATOMS: atom_id res chain seq x y z
N MET A 1 -28.91 -9.00 18.12
CA MET A 1 -28.07 -10.20 17.93
C MET A 1 -27.09 -10.27 19.10
N THR A 2 -27.24 -11.26 19.99
CA THR A 2 -26.49 -11.30 21.26
C THR A 2 -25.03 -11.72 21.04
N ARG A 3 -24.16 -11.20 21.91
CA ARG A 3 -22.68 -11.36 21.92
C ARG A 3 -22.21 -12.82 22.08
N GLU A 4 -23.13 -13.76 22.28
CA GLU A 4 -22.88 -15.17 22.60
C GLU A 4 -22.59 -16.05 21.37
N LYS A 5 -22.76 -15.52 20.15
CA LYS A 5 -22.49 -16.28 18.91
C LYS A 5 -21.09 -16.07 18.34
N ARG A 6 -20.24 -15.23 18.94
CA ARG A 6 -18.84 -15.06 18.48
C ARG A 6 -17.95 -16.13 19.15
N PRO A 7 -17.31 -17.02 18.37
CA PRO A 7 -16.40 -18.00 18.93
C PRO A 7 -15.19 -17.29 19.55
N ASP A 8 -14.73 -17.80 20.69
CA ASP A 8 -13.56 -17.28 21.38
C ASP A 8 -12.30 -17.45 20.51
N LEU A 9 -11.57 -16.35 20.34
CA LEU A 9 -10.41 -16.31 19.44
C LEU A 9 -9.29 -17.23 19.90
N LEU A 10 -9.03 -17.31 21.21
CA LEU A 10 -7.89 -18.06 21.76
C LEU A 10 -8.17 -19.56 21.89
N THR A 11 -9.41 -19.95 22.22
CA THR A 11 -9.75 -21.35 22.46
C THR A 11 -10.40 -22.04 21.28
N LYS A 12 -11.18 -21.34 20.45
CA LYS A 12 -11.95 -21.97 19.36
C LYS A 12 -11.39 -21.68 17.98
N VAL A 13 -10.82 -20.50 17.79
CA VAL A 13 -10.29 -20.08 16.47
C VAL A 13 -8.79 -20.39 16.36
N TRP A 14 -8.02 -20.13 17.42
CA TRP A 14 -6.56 -20.31 17.42
C TRP A 14 -6.09 -21.72 17.04
N PRO A 15 -6.67 -22.83 17.55
CA PRO A 15 -6.22 -24.17 17.18
C PRO A 15 -6.42 -24.51 15.69
N VAL A 16 -7.34 -23.81 15.01
CA VAL A 16 -7.61 -23.98 13.58
C VAL A 16 -6.66 -23.12 12.74
N VAL A 17 -6.29 -21.95 13.23
CA VAL A 17 -5.45 -20.98 12.51
C VAL A 17 -3.95 -21.22 12.75
N GLU A 18 -3.57 -21.71 13.94
CA GLU A 18 -2.17 -21.93 14.33
C GLU A 18 -1.38 -22.84 13.35
N PRO A 19 -1.92 -23.96 12.84
CA PRO A 19 -1.23 -24.79 11.87
C PRO A 19 -0.94 -24.07 10.55
N LEU A 20 -1.78 -23.11 10.15
CA LEU A 20 -1.64 -22.32 8.93
C LEU A 20 -0.57 -21.24 9.06
N ILE A 21 -0.29 -20.78 10.29
CA ILE A 21 0.73 -19.78 10.58
C ILE A 21 2.13 -20.42 10.65
N ARG A 22 2.25 -21.67 11.12
CA ARG A 22 3.52 -22.13 11.71
C ARG A 22 4.51 -22.89 10.81
N LYS A 23 4.20 -23.37 9.60
CA LYS A 23 5.26 -23.86 8.67
C LYS A 23 4.85 -23.81 7.19
N PRO A 24 5.81 -23.42 6.32
CA PRO A 24 6.06 -24.21 5.13
C PRO A 24 7.51 -24.71 5.12
N PRO A 25 7.75 -26.04 5.09
CA PRO A 25 9.03 -26.58 4.68
C PRO A 25 9.08 -26.58 3.14
N ALA A 26 10.03 -25.81 2.60
CA ALA A 26 10.50 -25.84 1.20
C ALA A 26 9.50 -25.43 0.08
N ALA A 27 9.50 -24.12 -0.20
CA ALA A 27 9.36 -23.47 -1.54
C ALA A 27 7.97 -23.50 -2.25
N PRO A 28 7.81 -22.80 -3.40
CA PRO A 28 7.84 -21.35 -3.56
C PRO A 28 6.56 -20.84 -4.24
N TRP A 29 5.77 -20.03 -3.55
CA TRP A 29 4.70 -19.18 -4.10
C TRP A 29 4.50 -18.03 -3.09
N PRO A 30 4.01 -16.85 -3.51
CA PRO A 30 4.35 -15.57 -2.91
C PRO A 30 3.54 -15.35 -1.63
N TYR A 31 3.92 -16.05 -0.57
CA TYR A 31 3.74 -15.53 0.76
C TYR A 31 4.55 -14.24 0.79
N VAL A 32 3.89 -13.09 0.68
CA VAL A 32 4.49 -11.80 1.03
C VAL A 32 4.65 -11.83 2.55
N GLN A 33 5.64 -12.61 2.98
CA GLN A 33 6.27 -12.55 4.28
C GLN A 33 6.73 -11.11 4.36
N SER A 34 6.21 -10.36 5.32
CA SER A 34 6.79 -9.09 5.78
C SER A 34 8.14 -9.35 6.45
N ALA A 35 9.07 -9.91 5.68
CA ALA A 35 10.47 -10.09 5.98
C ALA A 35 11.23 -9.62 4.75
N VAL A 36 11.09 -8.33 4.44
CA VAL A 36 12.17 -7.64 3.76
C VAL A 36 12.89 -6.84 4.82
N THR A 37 14.00 -7.42 5.29
CA THR A 37 15.02 -6.71 6.04
C THR A 37 15.62 -5.64 5.12
N GLY A 38 15.03 -4.45 5.21
CA GLY A 38 15.45 -3.21 4.60
C GLY A 38 14.50 -2.13 5.15
N SER A 39 14.95 -0.89 5.31
CA SER A 39 14.09 0.21 5.71
C SER A 39 13.09 0.50 4.59
N TYR A 40 12.01 -0.29 4.48
CA TYR A 40 10.94 -0.02 3.52
C TYR A 40 10.09 1.11 4.06
N ALA A 41 9.91 2.14 3.24
CA ALA A 41 9.02 3.24 3.55
C ALA A 41 7.60 2.71 3.83
N PRO A 42 6.84 3.36 4.73
CA PRO A 42 5.44 3.02 4.92
C PRO A 42 4.67 2.98 3.60
N ASN A 43 3.86 1.94 3.38
CA ASN A 43 3.18 1.68 2.10
C ASN A 43 2.35 2.86 1.57
N HIS A 44 1.77 3.68 2.45
CA HIS A 44 0.96 4.84 2.05
C HIS A 44 1.77 5.99 1.45
N LEU A 45 3.11 5.96 1.59
CA LEU A 45 4.04 6.91 0.96
C LEU A 45 4.50 6.42 -0.43
N ILE A 46 4.20 5.17 -0.78
CA ILE A 46 4.68 4.51 -1.99
C ILE A 46 3.62 4.62 -3.10
N CYS A 47 4.07 5.00 -4.29
CA CYS A 47 3.23 5.04 -5.49
C CYS A 47 2.84 3.60 -5.92
N PRO A 48 1.55 3.29 -6.13
CA PRO A 48 1.13 1.96 -6.55
C PRO A 48 1.59 1.54 -7.95
N ILE A 49 1.97 2.49 -8.81
CA ILE A 49 2.42 2.21 -10.18
C ILE A 49 3.94 2.01 -10.22
N SER A 50 4.70 2.97 -9.68
CA SER A 50 6.17 2.93 -9.74
C SER A 50 6.79 2.10 -8.63
N MET A 51 6.05 1.79 -7.56
CA MET A 51 6.54 1.08 -6.38
C MET A 51 7.67 1.81 -5.63
N ASP A 52 7.77 3.12 -5.81
CA ASP A 52 8.73 4.01 -5.16
C ASP A 52 8.04 5.08 -4.29
N ILE A 53 8.78 5.69 -3.35
CA ILE A 53 8.29 6.84 -2.58
C ILE A 53 7.91 7.98 -3.54
N MET A 54 6.71 8.53 -3.38
CA MET A 54 6.23 9.64 -4.19
C MET A 54 7.03 10.93 -3.93
N LYS A 55 7.37 11.65 -4.99
CA LYS A 55 7.96 12.99 -4.96
C LYS A 55 6.92 14.06 -5.26
N ASP A 56 6.00 13.75 -6.17
CA ASP A 56 4.87 14.60 -6.52
C ASP A 56 3.55 13.80 -6.41
N PRO A 57 3.01 13.62 -5.20
CA PRO A 57 1.80 12.83 -4.98
C PRO A 57 0.57 13.55 -5.54
N GLN A 58 -0.10 12.92 -6.51
CA GLN A 58 -1.29 13.43 -7.21
C GLN A 58 -2.48 12.50 -7.01
N VAL A 59 -3.63 13.05 -6.63
CA VAL A 59 -4.89 12.34 -6.46
C VAL A 59 -5.63 12.28 -7.78
N ALA A 60 -6.04 11.09 -8.22
CA ALA A 60 -6.90 10.91 -9.38
C ALA A 60 -8.39 10.87 -9.00
N SER A 61 -9.28 10.85 -9.99
CA SER A 61 -10.74 10.88 -9.79
C SER A 61 -11.32 9.67 -9.03
N ASP A 62 -10.56 8.60 -8.84
CA ASP A 62 -10.89 7.43 -8.00
C ASP A 62 -10.52 7.60 -6.52
N GLY A 63 -9.87 8.72 -6.15
CA GLY A 63 -9.44 9.03 -4.80
C GLY A 63 -8.11 8.40 -4.39
N PHE A 64 -7.44 7.63 -5.26
CA PHE A 64 -6.10 7.11 -5.00
C PHE A 64 -5.03 8.14 -5.35
N THR A 65 -3.89 8.04 -4.69
CA THR A 65 -2.74 8.92 -4.91
C THR A 65 -1.61 8.18 -5.64
N TYR A 66 -1.01 8.83 -6.61
CA TYR A 66 0.04 8.31 -7.46
C TYR A 66 1.18 9.31 -7.60
N GLU A 67 2.36 8.85 -8.00
CA GLU A 67 3.40 9.74 -8.52
C GLU A 67 2.93 10.41 -9.82
N ALA A 68 3.07 11.72 -9.93
CA ALA A 68 2.60 12.52 -11.05
C ALA A 68 3.04 11.95 -12.40
N GLU A 69 4.35 11.71 -12.55
CA GLU A 69 4.91 11.19 -13.80
C GLU A 69 4.36 9.79 -14.14
N ALA A 70 4.17 8.94 -13.12
CA ALA A 70 3.71 7.58 -13.33
C ALA A 70 2.24 7.53 -13.80
N ILE A 71 1.35 8.33 -13.19
CA ILE A 71 -0.06 8.38 -13.59
C ILE A 71 -0.25 9.10 -14.93
N MET A 72 0.56 10.12 -15.23
CA MET A 72 0.54 10.76 -16.56
C MET A 72 0.93 9.77 -17.66
N ARG A 73 2.03 9.03 -17.50
CA ARG A 73 2.43 7.99 -18.48
C ARG A 73 1.35 6.91 -18.64
N TRP A 74 0.65 6.56 -17.56
CA TRP A 74 -0.47 5.63 -17.63
C TRP A 74 -1.58 6.14 -18.54
N PHE A 75 -1.97 7.42 -18.40
CA PHE A 75 -2.96 8.06 -19.27
C PHE A 75 -2.46 8.25 -20.71
N ASP A 76 -1.19 8.64 -20.91
CA ASP A 76 -0.57 8.78 -22.23
C ASP A 76 -0.52 7.44 -22.99
N GLY A 77 -0.48 6.32 -22.26
CA GLY A 77 -0.63 4.97 -22.82
C GLY A 77 -2.05 4.63 -23.29
N GLY A 78 -3.00 5.57 -23.21
CA GLY A 78 -4.39 5.39 -23.63
C GLY A 78 -5.28 4.72 -22.58
N ASN A 79 -4.80 4.55 -21.35
CA ASN A 79 -5.60 3.94 -20.29
C ASN A 79 -6.58 4.95 -19.68
N ASN A 80 -7.85 4.55 -19.57
CA ASN A 80 -8.93 5.34 -18.95
C ASN A 80 -9.47 4.71 -17.66
N ARG A 81 -8.67 3.83 -17.04
CA ARG A 81 -9.06 3.05 -15.86
C ARG A 81 -8.09 3.31 -14.72
N SER A 82 -8.59 3.19 -13.50
CA SER A 82 -7.81 3.25 -12.27
C SER A 82 -6.71 2.18 -12.27
N PRO A 83 -5.44 2.54 -12.04
CA PRO A 83 -4.37 1.56 -11.83
C PRO A 83 -4.61 0.65 -10.61
N MET A 84 -5.37 1.13 -9.61
CA MET A 84 -5.60 0.40 -8.35
C MET A 84 -6.77 -0.57 -8.43
N THR A 85 -7.88 -0.12 -8.99
CA THR A 85 -9.15 -0.87 -8.97
C THR A 85 -9.51 -1.46 -10.32
N ASN A 86 -8.82 -1.02 -11.38
CA ASN A 86 -9.18 -1.31 -12.76
C ASN A 86 -10.62 -0.87 -13.08
N LEU A 87 -11.20 0.09 -12.38
CA LEU A 87 -12.50 0.66 -12.73
C LEU A 87 -12.31 1.88 -13.64
N PRO A 88 -13.26 2.19 -14.55
CA PRO A 88 -13.20 3.40 -15.36
C PRO A 88 -13.07 4.65 -14.48
N LEU A 89 -12.18 5.57 -14.86
CA LEU A 89 -12.04 6.86 -14.21
C LEU A 89 -13.07 7.84 -14.79
N THR A 90 -13.63 8.69 -13.92
CA THR A 90 -14.61 9.71 -14.35
C THR A 90 -13.93 10.84 -15.11
N SER A 91 -12.70 11.20 -14.72
CA SER A 91 -11.84 12.13 -15.44
C SER A 91 -10.36 11.81 -15.22
N HIS A 92 -9.50 12.39 -16.05
CA HIS A 92 -8.02 12.32 -15.92
C HIS A 92 -7.44 13.53 -15.18
N ASP A 93 -8.29 14.30 -14.50
CA ASP A 93 -7.84 15.43 -13.69
C ASP A 93 -7.04 14.91 -12.50
N LEU A 94 -5.95 15.61 -12.21
CA LEU A 94 -5.05 15.31 -11.11
C LEU A 94 -5.02 16.47 -10.13
N VAL A 95 -5.13 16.16 -8.85
CA VAL A 95 -5.13 17.14 -7.77
C VAL A 95 -3.94 16.88 -6.83
N PRO A 96 -3.08 17.88 -6.55
CA PRO A 96 -1.93 17.66 -5.67
C PRO A 96 -2.32 17.27 -4.23
N ASN A 97 -1.74 16.19 -3.71
CA ASN A 97 -1.92 15.75 -2.33
C ASN A 97 -0.86 16.37 -1.40
N ARG A 98 -1.06 17.64 -1.04
CA ARG A 98 -0.10 18.39 -0.20
C ARG A 98 0.07 17.82 1.21
N ALA A 99 -0.97 17.19 1.76
CA ALA A 99 -0.91 16.55 3.06
C ALA A 99 0.05 15.35 3.02
N LEU A 100 -0.12 14.47 2.04
CA LEU A 100 0.77 13.33 1.86
C LEU A 100 2.20 13.75 1.54
N LEU A 101 2.39 14.78 0.70
CA LEU A 101 3.72 15.34 0.42
C LEU A 101 4.42 15.80 1.72
N SER A 102 3.68 16.44 2.63
CA SER A 102 4.21 16.86 3.92
C SER A 102 4.63 15.66 4.77
N SER A 103 3.81 14.60 4.83
CA SER A 103 4.13 13.37 5.55
C SER A 103 5.34 12.62 4.94
N ILE A 104 5.48 12.61 3.62
CA ILE A 104 6.64 12.04 2.93
C ILE A 104 7.91 12.81 3.31
N GLN A 105 7.86 14.14 3.27
CA GLN A 105 9.00 14.98 3.62
C GLN A 105 9.44 14.74 5.07
N GLU A 106 8.49 14.70 6.01
CA GLU A 106 8.77 14.39 7.41
C GLU A 106 9.42 13.00 7.57
N TYR A 107 8.89 11.98 6.89
CA TYR A 107 9.48 10.64 6.88
C TYR A 107 10.93 10.65 6.38
N LEU A 108 11.19 11.30 5.24
CA LEU A 108 12.53 11.37 4.65
C LEU A 108 13.53 12.11 5.55
N ASP A 109 13.08 13.14 6.26
CA ASP A 109 13.94 13.87 7.18
C ASP A 109 14.28 13.06 8.43
N GLN A 110 13.36 12.23 8.93
CA GLN A 110 13.64 11.26 10.00
C GLN A 110 14.66 10.20 9.56
N GLN A 111 14.60 9.73 8.30
CA GLN A 111 15.58 8.75 7.80
C GLN A 111 17.00 9.33 7.62
N LYS A 112 17.14 10.66 7.49
CA LYS A 112 18.44 11.34 7.35
C LYS A 112 19.19 11.55 8.67
N GLN A 113 18.64 11.13 9.81
CA GLN A 113 19.32 11.20 11.11
C GLN A 113 19.92 9.82 11.48
N PRO A 114 21.14 9.47 11.03
CA PRO A 114 21.84 8.31 11.55
C PRO A 114 22.46 8.68 12.91
N GLY A 115 21.88 8.16 13.99
CA GLY A 115 22.52 8.12 15.30
C GLY A 115 22.33 9.36 16.17
N SER A 116 21.55 9.19 17.25
CA SER A 116 21.82 9.81 18.55
C SER A 116 22.37 8.73 19.48
#